data_AF-A0A4R8HQT9-F1
#
_entry.id   AF-A0A4R8HQT9-F1
#
_cell.length_a   1.000
_cell.length_b   1.000
_cell.length_c   1.000
_cell.angle_alpha   90.00
_cell.angle_beta   90.00
_cell.angle_gamma   90.00
#
_symmetry.space_group_name_H-M   'P 1'
#
loop_
_entity.id
_entity.type
_entity.pdbx_description
1 polymer ?
#
loop_
_entity_poly.entity_id
_entity_poly.type
_entity_poly.pdbx_seq_one_letter_code
_entity_poly.pdbx_strand_id
1 'polypeptide(L)'
;MLDRGGMRCTWLQGRENIAKRNLIQVAGFNLGVLMRALVGCGTPRERAEAARNVFLFVIRTDSATGIVIIVDIGSAPAMLAVIAAPELD
;
A
#
# COMPACT_ATOMS: atom_id res chain seq x y z
N MET A 1 -20.29 -5.78 -27.77
CA MET A 1 -19.42 -6.98 -27.73
C MET A 1 -18.66 -7.02 -26.40
N LEU A 2 -19.23 -7.68 -25.40
CA LEU A 2 -18.52 -8.20 -24.22
C LEU A 2 -18.94 -9.68 -24.06
N ASP A 3 -18.96 -10.41 -25.19
CA ASP A 3 -19.67 -11.69 -25.35
C ASP A 3 -18.86 -12.93 -24.92
N ARG A 4 -17.62 -12.76 -24.48
CA ARG A 4 -16.74 -13.88 -24.12
C ARG A 4 -16.10 -13.73 -22.74
N GLY A 5 -16.88 -13.43 -21.69
CA GLY A 5 -16.35 -13.34 -20.33
C GLY A 5 -17.42 -13.30 -19.23
N GLY A 6 -16.99 -13.44 -17.97
CA GLY A 6 -17.84 -13.50 -16.77
C GLY A 6 -18.72 -12.27 -16.50
N MET A 7 -18.64 -11.22 -17.34
CA MET A 7 -19.55 -10.08 -17.32
C MET A 7 -20.95 -10.39 -17.88
N ARG A 8 -21.15 -11.52 -18.57
CA ARG A 8 -22.47 -11.95 -19.08
C ARG A 8 -23.40 -12.51 -18.01
N CYS A 9 -22.85 -13.13 -16.96
CA CYS A 9 -23.62 -13.69 -15.87
C CYS A 9 -23.87 -12.60 -14.82
N THR A 10 -24.97 -11.88 -14.97
CA THR A 10 -25.42 -10.88 -13.99
C THR A 10 -26.85 -11.18 -13.59
N TRP A 11 -27.11 -11.20 -12.27
CA TRP A 11 -28.46 -11.32 -11.71
C TRP A 11 -29.22 -9.99 -11.75
N LEU A 12 -28.56 -8.90 -12.19
CA LEU A 12 -29.21 -7.60 -12.40
C LEU A 12 -30.15 -7.66 -13.60
N GLN A 13 -31.39 -7.22 -13.37
CA GLN A 13 -32.40 -7.07 -14.41
C GLN A 13 -32.46 -5.62 -14.92
N GLY A 14 -32.79 -5.47 -16.20
CA GLY A 14 -32.87 -4.19 -16.89
C GLY A 14 -31.55 -3.71 -17.48
N ARG A 15 -31.60 -3.17 -18.71
CA ARG A 15 -30.42 -2.72 -19.47
C ARG A 15 -29.62 -1.65 -18.74
N GLU A 16 -30.29 -0.76 -18.04
CA GLU A 16 -29.67 0.36 -17.33
C GLU A 16 -28.80 -0.12 -16.15
N ASN A 17 -29.32 -1.05 -15.34
CA ASN A 17 -28.58 -1.60 -14.20
C ASN A 17 -27.34 -2.39 -14.66
N ILE A 18 -27.49 -3.16 -15.75
CA ILE A 18 -26.37 -3.88 -16.36
C ILE A 18 -25.32 -2.90 -16.90
N ALA A 19 -25.74 -1.84 -17.58
CA ALA A 19 -24.84 -0.81 -18.10
C ALA A 19 -24.07 -0.10 -16.98
N LYS A 20 -24.74 0.28 -15.89
CA LYS A 20 -24.10 0.88 -14.71
C LYS A 20 -23.02 -0.02 -14.13
N ARG A 21 -23.31 -1.32 -13.93
CA ARG A 21 -22.32 -2.29 -13.45
C ARG A 21 -21.11 -2.39 -14.38
N ASN A 22 -21.35 -2.47 -15.69
CA ASN A 22 -20.27 -2.58 -16.67
C ASN A 22 -19.39 -1.31 -16.69
N LEU A 23 -20.00 -0.12 -16.59
CA LEU A 23 -19.25 1.14 -16.52
C LEU A 23 -18.36 1.18 -15.28
N ILE A 24 -18.88 0.80 -14.11
CA ILE A 24 -18.09 0.77 -12.86
C ILE A 24 -16.92 -0.23 -12.98
N GLN A 25 -17.13 -1.41 -13.56
CA GLN A 25 -16.07 -2.40 -13.74
C GLN A 25 -14.96 -1.91 -14.68
N VAL A 26 -15.33 -1.33 -15.83
CA VAL A 26 -14.34 -0.78 -16.77
C VAL A 26 -13.61 0.42 -16.17
N ALA A 27 -14.32 1.30 -15.48
CA ALA A 27 -13.71 2.42 -14.76
C ALA A 27 -12.72 1.94 -13.69
N GLY A 28 -13.09 0.93 -12.89
CA GLY A 28 -12.21 0.33 -11.89
C GLY A 28 -10.96 -0.30 -12.49
N PHE A 29 -11.09 -1.01 -13.62
CA PHE A 29 -9.95 -1.56 -14.35
C PHE A 29 -9.01 -0.46 -14.87
N ASN A 30 -9.56 0.57 -15.52
CA ASN A 30 -8.78 1.69 -16.03
C ASN A 30 -8.09 2.47 -14.91
N LEU A 31 -8.78 2.65 -13.78
CA LEU A 31 -8.20 3.27 -12.59
C LEU A 31 -7.01 2.44 -12.09
N GLY A 32 -7.11 1.11 -12.04
CA GLY A 32 -5.99 0.26 -11.63
C GLY A 32 -4.76 0.38 -12.54
N VAL A 33 -4.96 0.51 -13.86
CA VAL A 33 -3.86 0.78 -14.80
C VAL A 33 -3.24 2.15 -14.54
N LEU A 34 -4.07 3.19 -14.38
CA LEU A 34 -3.60 4.54 -14.08
C LEU A 34 -2.84 4.61 -12.75
N MET A 35 -3.37 3.97 -11.70
CA MET A 35 -2.73 3.89 -10.39
C MET A 35 -1.38 3.19 -10.46
N ARG A 36 -1.26 2.11 -11.23
CA ARG A 36 0.03 1.43 -11.43
C ARG A 36 1.04 2.32 -12.14
N ALA A 37 0.61 3.13 -13.11
CA ALA A 37 1.49 4.07 -13.79
C ALA A 37 1.93 5.24 -12.89
N LEU A 38 1.05 5.75 -12.03
CA LEU A 38 1.33 6.92 -11.19
C LEU A 38 2.02 6.57 -9.86
N VAL A 39 1.71 5.41 -9.28
CA VAL A 39 2.06 5.04 -7.90
C VAL A 39 2.79 3.68 -7.81
N GLY A 40 2.84 2.93 -8.91
CA GLY A 40 3.49 1.60 -8.97
C GLY A 40 2.60 0.44 -8.52
N CYS A 41 1.47 0.71 -7.87
CA CYS A 41 0.51 -0.28 -7.37
C CYS A 41 -0.87 -0.13 -8.03
N GLY A 42 -1.56 -1.24 -8.30
CA GLY A 42 -2.85 -1.22 -9.01
C GLY A 42 -4.06 -0.92 -8.13
N THR A 43 -3.91 -0.97 -6.80
CA THR A 43 -4.99 -0.65 -5.87
C THR A 43 -4.48 0.09 -4.62
N PRO A 44 -5.32 0.89 -3.94
CA PRO A 44 -4.96 1.50 -2.66
C PRO A 44 -4.59 0.47 -1.59
N ARG A 45 -5.24 -0.70 -1.61
CA ARG A 45 -4.98 -1.79 -0.66
C ARG A 45 -3.61 -2.41 -0.90
N GLU A 46 -3.28 -2.73 -2.15
CA GLU A 46 -1.95 -3.22 -2.52
C GLU A 46 -0.86 -2.23 -2.10
N ARG A 47 -1.10 -0.92 -2.23
CA ARG A 47 -0.19 0.10 -1.73
C ARG A 47 0.00 0.04 -0.21
N ALA A 48 -1.09 -0.10 0.54
CA ALA A 48 -1.05 -0.17 2.00
C ALA A 48 -0.35 -1.43 2.49
N GLU A 49 -0.54 -2.56 1.82
CA GLU A 49 0.15 -3.82 2.13
C GLU A 49 1.63 -3.80 1.70
N ALA A 50 1.97 -3.09 0.61
CA ALA A 50 3.35 -2.88 0.19
C ALA A 50 4.10 -1.82 1.03
N ALA A 51 3.39 -0.98 1.76
CA ALA A 51 3.99 0.02 2.64
C ALA A 51 4.65 -0.69 3.82
N ARG A 52 5.98 -0.88 3.71
CA ARG A 52 6.78 -1.37 4.83
C ARG A 52 6.81 -0.28 5.90
N ASN A 53 6.15 -0.53 7.03
CA ASN A 53 6.19 0.41 8.15
C ASN A 53 7.63 0.49 8.67
N VAL A 54 8.28 1.64 8.48
CA VAL A 54 9.61 1.95 9.00
C VAL A 54 9.48 3.18 9.88
N PHE A 55 9.83 3.05 11.15
CA PHE A 55 9.88 4.16 12.09
C PHE A 55 11.34 4.41 12.50
N LEU A 56 11.77 5.66 12.39
CA LEU A 56 13.08 6.12 12.82
C LEU A 56 12.91 7.07 14.01
N PHE A 57 13.52 6.72 15.13
CA PHE A 57 13.61 7.58 16.30
C PHE A 57 15.06 7.94 16.53
N VAL A 58 15.33 9.24 16.63
CA VAL A 58 16.64 9.77 17.01
C VAL A 58 16.45 10.46 18.36
N ILE A 59 17.13 9.95 19.38
CA ILE A 59 17.11 10.49 20.73
C ILE A 59 18.48 11.07 20.98
N ARG A 60 18.56 12.38 21.23
CA ARG A 60 19.80 13.03 21.64
C ARG A 60 19.72 13.38 23.11
N THR A 61 20.75 12.99 23.85
CA THR A 61 21.01 13.45 25.21
C THR A 61 22.35 14.19 25.23
N ASP A 62 22.64 14.85 26.35
CA ASP A 62 23.88 15.61 26.53
C ASP A 62 25.13 14.70 26.47
N SER A 63 24.96 13.42 26.84
CA SER A 63 26.03 12.43 26.95
C SER A 63 25.97 11.30 25.92
N ALA A 64 24.94 11.23 25.06
CA ALA A 64 24.83 10.19 24.04
C ALA A 64 23.82 10.53 22.93
N THR A 65 23.96 9.85 21.81
CA THR A 65 22.95 9.81 20.73
C THR A 65 22.46 8.38 20.56
N GLY A 66 21.16 8.17 20.69
CA GLY A 66 20.48 6.92 20.37
C GLY A 66 19.75 7.02 19.03
N ILE A 67 19.89 5.98 18.20
CA ILE A 67 19.11 5.79 16.98
C ILE A 67 18.36 4.46 17.14
N VAL A 68 17.04 4.49 17.01
CA VAL A 68 16.19 3.30 17.00
C VAL A 68 15.45 3.22 15.67
N ILE A 69 15.60 2.09 14.99
CA ILE A 69 14.90 1.77 13.75
C ILE A 69 13.96 0.61 14.04
N ILE A 70 12.68 0.81 13.79
CA ILE A 70 11.66 -0.25 13.85
C ILE A 70 11.15 -0.49 12.44
N VAL A 71 11.21 -1.73 11.97
CA VAL A 71 10.78 -2.13 10.63
C VAL A 71 9.83 -3.30 10.73
N ASP A 72 8.71 -3.25 10.02
CA ASP A 72 7.87 -4.44 9.87
C ASP A 72 8.50 -5.40 8.83
N ILE A 73 8.91 -6.59 9.30
CA ILE A 73 9.49 -7.63 8.45
C ILE A 73 8.49 -8.79 8.40
N GLY A 74 7.63 -8.78 7.38
CA GLY A 74 6.58 -9.78 7.23
C GLY A 74 5.42 -9.51 8.17
N SER A 75 5.24 -10.35 9.19
CA SER A 75 4.17 -10.22 10.20
C SER A 75 4.70 -9.89 11.60
N ALA A 76 6.00 -9.60 11.74
CA ALA A 76 6.64 -9.33 13.01
C ALA A 76 7.51 -8.06 12.91
N PRO A 77 7.38 -7.12 13.86
CA PRO A 77 8.24 -5.96 13.91
C PRO A 77 9.66 -6.38 14.33
N ALA A 78 10.66 -5.95 13.56
CA ALA A 78 12.08 -6.02 13.91
C ALA A 78 12.55 -4.65 14.40
N MET A 79 13.44 -4.64 15.40
CA MET A 79 14.01 -3.42 15.99
C MET A 79 15.53 -3.48 15.98
N LEU A 80 16.19 -2.39 15.59
CA LEU A 80 17.62 -2.16 15.74
C LEU A 80 17.84 -0.87 16.54
N ALA A 81 18.58 -0.96 17.65
CA ALA A 81 18.95 0.19 18.46
C ALA A 81 20.47 0.35 18.47
N VAL A 82 20.95 1.56 18.15
CA VAL A 82 22.36 1.94 18.18
C VAL A 82 22.50 3.12 19.12
N ILE A 83 23.46 3.06 20.04
CA ILE A 83 23.77 4.16 20.95
C ILE A 83 25.24 4.52 20.74
N ALA A 84 25.49 5.79 20.41
CA ALA A 84 26.81 6.37 20.31
C ALA A 84 26.98 7.40 21.43
N ALA A 85 27.86 7.11 22.39
CA ALA A 85 28.34 8.10 23.34
C ALA A 85 29.52 8.86 22.71
N PRO A 86 29.64 10.19 22.89
CA PRO A 86 30.87 10.89 22.54
C PRO A 86 31.98 10.34 23.44
N GLU A 87 33.11 9.96 22.86
CA GLU A 87 34.31 9.59 23.61
C GLU A 87 34.71 10.78 24.50
N LEU A 88 34.86 10.51 25.80
CA LEU A 88 35.25 11.49 26.79
C LEU A 88 36.77 11.69 26.62
N ASP A 89 37.19 12.73 25.91
CA ASP A 89 38.59 13.21 25.91
C ASP A 89 38.98 13.77 27.29
#